data_AF-A0A413JTU2-F1
#
_entry.id   AF-A0A413JTU2-F1
#
_cell.length_a   1.000
_cell.length_b   1.000
_cell.length_c   1.000
_cell.angle_alpha   90.00
_cell.angle_beta   90.00
_cell.angle_gamma   90.00
#
_symmetry.space_group_name_H-M   'P 1'
#
loop_
_entity.id
_entity.type
_entity.pdbx_description
1 polymer ?
#
loop_
_entity_poly.entity_id
_entity_poly.type
_entity_poly.pdbx_seq_one_letter_code
_entity_poly.pdbx_strand_id
1 'polypeptide(L)'
;MKDFRTTPYIQLLSKGAATKEEFQNALSDFAHQIYNFCSKEENIRFIYFSLNYIRAQLIHIEEIKETTGGRLSANGGITFVEAAIEWIKKQDSPNPQENGERTKDSQPPIVWTGKVVHLMEFIYGSDTLKNFNDGKATIKEVSAYFSKMLGIEIKDPSGCYVNMRERVQESRTTYIDSMRDALLERMDKDDERLYRRKK
;
A
#
# COMPACT_ATOMS: atom_id res chain seq x y z
N MET A 1 20.41 -7.62 4.50
CA MET A 1 20.84 -6.20 4.45
C MET A 1 21.80 -6.08 3.28
N LYS A 2 21.52 -5.22 2.28
CA LYS A 2 22.49 -4.97 1.20
C LYS A 2 23.74 -4.38 1.84
N ASP A 3 24.90 -4.97 1.62
CA ASP A 3 26.11 -4.56 2.34
C ASP A 3 26.71 -3.29 1.71
N PHE A 4 26.22 -2.13 2.13
CA PHE A 4 26.77 -0.84 1.68
C PHE A 4 28.18 -0.57 2.26
N ARG A 5 28.64 -1.36 3.25
CA ARG A 5 29.97 -1.19 3.87
C ARG A 5 31.12 -1.43 2.88
N THR A 6 30.86 -2.17 1.79
CA THR A 6 31.86 -2.45 0.76
C THR A 6 31.86 -1.43 -0.37
N THR A 7 31.09 -0.35 -0.27
CA THR A 7 31.07 0.67 -1.32
C THR A 7 32.40 1.41 -1.38
N PRO A 8 32.90 1.76 -2.58
CA PRO A 8 34.12 2.53 -2.74
C PRO A 8 34.12 3.83 -1.91
N TYR A 9 32.96 4.48 -1.79
CA TYR A 9 32.80 5.69 -0.99
C TYR A 9 33.13 5.47 0.49
N ILE A 10 32.53 4.46 1.14
CA ILE A 10 32.80 4.16 2.55
C ILE A 10 34.24 3.71 2.75
N GLN A 11 34.82 2.94 1.81
CA GLN A 11 36.21 2.52 1.87
C GLN A 11 37.19 3.70 1.79
N LEU A 12 36.96 4.67 0.90
CA LEU A 12 37.78 5.86 0.79
C LEU A 12 37.69 6.72 2.05
N LEU A 13 36.49 6.88 2.62
CA LEU A 13 36.30 7.57 3.89
C LEU A 13 37.11 6.90 5.02
N SER A 14 37.07 5.57 5.13
CA SER A 14 37.85 4.84 6.13
C SER A 14 39.37 4.94 5.93
N LYS A 15 39.84 5.06 4.68
CA LYS A 15 41.27 5.27 4.36
C LYS A 15 41.74 6.70 4.62
N GLY A 16 40.83 7.68 4.64
CA GLY A 16 41.11 9.07 5.00
C GLY A 16 41.82 9.91 3.93
N ALA A 17 42.15 9.35 2.76
CA ALA A 17 42.81 10.05 1.65
C ALA A 17 42.36 9.52 0.28
N ALA A 18 42.04 10.44 -0.63
CA ALA A 18 41.68 10.18 -2.02
C ALA A 18 41.91 11.44 -2.85
N THR A 19 42.01 11.30 -4.18
CA THR A 19 41.95 12.49 -5.04
C THR A 19 40.54 13.08 -5.04
N LYS A 20 40.40 14.38 -5.31
CA LYS A 20 39.09 15.05 -5.34
C LYS A 20 38.14 14.39 -6.35
N GLU A 21 38.66 14.05 -7.52
CA GLU A 21 37.90 13.41 -8.61
C GLU A 21 37.45 12.00 -8.23
N GLU A 22 38.36 11.17 -7.71
CA GLU A 22 38.05 9.82 -7.23
C GLU A 22 36.97 9.84 -6.14
N PHE A 23 37.08 10.75 -5.18
CA PHE A 23 36.11 10.89 -4.11
C PHE A 23 34.73 11.34 -4.61
N GLN A 24 34.68 12.28 -5.56
CA GLN A 24 33.44 12.74 -6.17
C GLN A 24 32.75 11.62 -6.97
N ASN A 25 33.51 10.85 -7.75
CA ASN A 25 32.98 9.71 -8.50
C ASN A 25 32.41 8.65 -7.55
N ALA A 26 33.15 8.31 -6.48
CA ALA A 26 32.68 7.35 -5.49
C ALA A 26 31.40 7.81 -4.77
N LEU A 27 31.29 9.10 -4.45
CA LEU A 27 30.06 9.67 -3.86
C LEU A 27 28.88 9.59 -4.84
N SER A 28 29.09 9.89 -6.12
CA SER A 28 28.04 9.80 -7.15
C SER A 28 27.53 8.36 -7.31
N ASP A 29 28.45 7.39 -7.40
CA ASP A 29 28.12 5.97 -7.47
C ASP A 29 27.35 5.50 -6.23
N PHE A 30 27.76 5.95 -5.04
CA PHE A 30 27.08 5.66 -3.79
C PHE A 30 25.64 6.18 -3.80
N ALA A 31 25.43 7.43 -4.21
CA ALA A 31 24.10 8.03 -4.36
C ALA A 31 23.23 7.23 -5.35
N HIS A 32 23.79 6.84 -6.49
CA HIS A 32 23.09 6.04 -7.49
C HIS A 32 22.73 4.63 -6.99
N GLN A 33 23.59 4.00 -6.18
CA GLN A 33 23.28 2.71 -5.57
C GLN A 33 22.14 2.80 -4.55
N ILE A 34 22.12 3.85 -3.73
CA ILE A 34 21.02 4.12 -2.81
C ILE A 34 19.73 4.38 -3.58
N TYR A 35 19.76 5.22 -4.62
CA TYR A 35 18.60 5.47 -5.48
C TYR A 35 18.04 4.17 -6.06
N ASN A 36 18.89 3.32 -6.63
CA ASN A 36 18.49 2.04 -7.19
C ASN A 36 17.94 1.08 -6.13
N PHE A 37 18.49 1.10 -4.92
CA PHE A 37 17.97 0.32 -3.81
C PHE A 37 16.57 0.78 -3.41
N CYS A 38 16.37 2.08 -3.17
CA CYS A 38 15.07 2.64 -2.81
C CYS A 38 14.02 2.48 -3.93
N SER A 39 14.45 2.46 -5.20
CA SER A 39 13.54 2.37 -6.35
C SER A 39 13.11 0.94 -6.69
N LYS A 40 13.93 -0.07 -6.36
CA LYS A 40 13.66 -1.48 -6.70
C LYS A 40 13.09 -2.29 -5.55
N GLU A 41 13.27 -1.85 -4.31
CA GLU A 41 12.76 -2.51 -3.13
C GLU A 41 11.33 -2.03 -2.84
N GLU A 42 10.42 -2.96 -2.58
CA GLU A 42 9.01 -2.63 -2.31
C GLU A 42 8.74 -2.46 -0.81
N ASN A 43 9.56 -3.09 0.04
CA ASN A 43 9.35 -3.06 1.48
C ASN A 43 9.85 -1.73 2.10
N ILE A 44 8.94 -0.77 2.26
CA ILE A 44 9.19 0.57 2.83
C ILE A 44 9.87 0.49 4.20
N ARG A 45 9.42 -0.42 5.08
CA ARG A 45 10.00 -0.59 6.42
C ARG A 45 11.46 -1.04 6.32
N PHE A 46 11.75 -1.98 5.42
CA PHE A 46 13.11 -2.47 5.18
C PHE A 46 14.02 -1.38 4.59
N ILE A 47 13.51 -0.57 3.65
CA ILE A 47 14.25 0.59 3.11
C ILE A 47 14.59 1.57 4.24
N TYR A 48 13.59 1.94 5.06
CA TYR A 48 13.77 2.89 6.15
C TYR A 48 14.86 2.48 7.13
N PHE A 49 14.83 1.24 7.62
CA PHE A 49 15.85 0.75 8.56
C PHE A 49 17.22 0.61 7.89
N SER A 50 17.28 0.24 6.61
CA SER A 50 18.54 0.16 5.87
C SER A 50 19.18 1.54 5.70
N LEU A 51 18.41 2.56 5.33
CA LEU A 51 18.92 3.94 5.22
C LEU A 51 19.38 4.51 6.56
N ASN A 52 18.62 4.28 7.64
CA ASN A 52 19.03 4.75 8.97
C ASN A 52 20.29 4.05 9.47
N TYR A 53 20.49 2.78 9.13
CA TYR A 53 21.74 2.07 9.41
C TYR A 53 22.93 2.72 8.67
N ILE A 54 22.79 2.98 7.37
CA ILE A 54 23.82 3.65 6.57
C ILE A 54 24.13 5.05 7.14
N ARG A 55 23.11 5.82 7.49
CA ARG A 55 23.25 7.14 8.11
C ARG A 55 24.05 7.07 9.41
N ALA A 56 23.72 6.14 10.31
CA ALA A 56 24.45 5.95 11.56
C ALA A 56 25.92 5.60 11.33
N GLN A 57 26.22 4.79 10.30
CA GLN A 57 27.60 4.49 9.92
C GLN A 57 28.37 5.71 9.43
N LEU A 58 27.76 6.52 8.55
CA LEU A 58 28.43 7.71 8.02
C LEU A 58 28.67 8.77 9.10
N ILE A 59 27.73 8.94 10.03
CA ILE A 59 27.90 9.83 11.20
C ILE A 59 29.10 9.36 12.04
N HIS A 60 29.17 8.06 12.34
CA HIS A 60 30.29 7.52 13.12
C HIS A 60 31.64 7.75 12.43
N ILE A 61 31.71 7.56 11.11
CA ILE A 61 32.93 7.81 10.32
C ILE A 61 33.31 9.30 10.37
N GLU A 62 32.34 10.21 10.29
CA GLU A 62 32.60 11.65 10.38
C GLU A 62 33.10 12.07 11.78
N GLU A 63 32.60 11.45 12.85
CA GLU A 63 33.01 11.74 14.23
C GLU A 63 34.46 11.31 14.50
N ILE A 64 34.89 10.15 13.99
CA ILE A 64 36.25 9.63 14.22
C ILE A 64 37.29 10.17 13.24
N LYS A 65 36.90 11.02 12.27
CA LYS A 65 37.80 11.52 11.22
C LYS A 65 38.99 12.30 11.79
N GLU A 66 38.78 13.10 12.83
CA GLU A 66 39.82 13.95 13.42
C GLU A 66 40.83 13.10 14.21
N THR A 67 40.34 12.08 14.90
CA THR A 67 41.17 11.10 15.63
C THR A 67 42.01 10.24 14.69
N THR A 68 41.50 9.96 13.49
CA THR A 68 42.17 9.12 12.47
C THR A 68 43.02 9.91 11.47
N GLY A 69 43.04 11.25 11.56
CA GLY A 69 43.74 12.12 10.61
C GLY A 69 43.14 12.12 9.21
N GLY A 70 41.88 11.70 9.06
CA GLY A 70 41.16 11.65 7.80
C GLY A 70 40.86 13.04 7.23
N ARG A 71 41.09 13.23 5.94
CA ARG A 71 40.85 14.51 5.22
C ARG A 71 39.54 14.55 4.45
N LEU A 72 38.84 13.43 4.37
CA LEU A 72 37.60 13.27 3.62
C LEU A 72 36.40 13.36 4.57
N SER A 73 35.32 14.01 4.11
CA SER A 73 34.10 14.17 4.91
C SER A 73 32.96 13.31 4.37
N ALA A 74 32.28 12.62 5.27
CA ALA A 74 31.09 11.82 5.01
C ALA A 74 29.82 12.68 4.83
N ASN A 75 29.89 14.00 5.08
CA ASN A 75 28.73 14.90 5.06
C ASN A 75 27.91 14.83 3.76
N GLY A 76 28.58 14.72 2.60
CA GLY A 76 27.87 14.58 1.33
C GLY A 76 26.98 13.33 1.27
N GLY A 77 27.48 12.20 1.77
CA GLY A 77 26.71 10.96 1.89
C GLY A 77 25.59 11.07 2.93
N ILE A 78 25.88 11.69 4.09
CA ILE A 78 24.88 11.91 5.16
C ILE A 78 23.70 12.70 4.62
N THR A 79 23.95 13.86 4.00
CA THR A 79 22.90 14.72 3.43
C THR A 79 22.06 13.99 2.39
N PHE A 80 22.68 13.18 1.53
CA PHE A 80 21.93 12.40 0.54
C PHE A 80 21.04 11.33 1.20
N VAL A 81 21.57 10.59 2.16
CA VAL A 81 20.79 9.56 2.89
C VAL A 81 19.63 10.19 3.67
N GLU A 82 19.85 11.36 4.27
CA GLU A 82 18.79 12.11 4.95
C GLU A 82 17.67 12.53 3.99
N ALA A 83 18.02 13.06 2.82
CA ALA A 83 17.05 13.38 1.79
C ALA A 83 16.26 12.14 1.33
N ALA A 84 16.92 10.97 1.20
CA ALA A 84 16.25 9.72 0.86
C ALA A 84 15.30 9.25 1.97
N ILE A 85 15.70 9.38 3.25
CA ILE A 85 14.84 9.06 4.40
C ILE A 85 13.62 9.99 4.44
N GLU A 86 13.81 11.29 4.24
CA GLU A 86 12.70 12.25 4.18
C GLU A 86 11.73 11.94 3.04
N TRP A 87 12.26 11.57 1.87
CA TRP A 87 11.43 11.15 0.75
C TRP A 87 10.56 9.93 1.11
N ILE A 88 11.15 8.90 1.73
CA ILE A 88 10.41 7.72 2.21
C ILE A 88 9.34 8.10 3.25
N LYS A 89 9.68 8.95 4.22
CA LYS A 89 8.73 9.42 5.23
C LYS A 89 7.55 10.16 4.61
N LYS A 90 7.76 10.94 3.55
CA LYS A 90 6.68 11.62 2.82
C LYS A 90 5.77 10.65 2.06
N GLN A 91 6.26 9.48 1.66
CA GLN A 91 5.43 8.43 1.04
C GLN A 91 4.57 7.69 2.09
N ASP A 92 5.07 7.51 3.30
CA ASP A 92 4.40 6.77 4.39
C ASP A 92 3.56 7.67 5.31
N SER A 93 3.75 8.99 5.26
CA SER A 93 2.97 9.94 6.06
C SER A 93 1.55 10.02 5.51
N PRO A 94 0.51 9.61 6.26
CA PRO A 94 -0.86 9.83 5.84
C PRO A 94 -1.09 11.34 5.82
N ASN A 95 -1.14 11.92 4.63
CA ASN A 95 -1.60 13.28 4.47
C ASN A 95 -3.03 13.34 5.03
N PRO A 96 -3.37 14.20 6.02
CA PRO A 96 -4.72 14.23 6.60
C PRO A 96 -5.82 14.64 5.61
N GLN A 97 -5.44 15.01 4.39
CA GLN A 97 -6.34 15.41 3.31
C GLN A 97 -5.79 14.89 1.98
N GLU A 98 -6.10 13.64 1.64
CA GLU A 98 -6.43 13.19 0.28
C GLU A 98 -6.67 11.68 0.33
N ASN A 99 -7.95 11.30 0.35
CA ASN A 99 -8.38 9.98 -0.08
C ASN A 99 -7.97 9.81 -1.55
N GLY A 100 -6.93 9.03 -1.80
CA GLY A 100 -6.50 8.72 -3.14
C GLY A 100 -5.15 8.03 -3.14
N GLU A 101 -5.13 6.74 -2.83
CA GLU A 101 -4.04 5.84 -3.24
C GLU A 101 -3.90 5.95 -4.77
N ARG A 102 -2.99 6.81 -5.24
CA ARG A 102 -2.53 6.77 -6.62
C ARG A 102 -1.36 5.78 -6.71
N THR A 103 -1.72 4.50 -6.66
CA THR A 103 -0.91 3.48 -7.33
C THR A 103 -0.95 3.77 -8.84
N LYS A 104 0.20 3.60 -9.49
CA LYS A 104 0.46 4.03 -10.88
C LYS A 104 -0.26 3.21 -11.96
N ASP A 105 -1.33 2.51 -11.61
CA ASP A 105 -2.29 1.84 -12.49
C ASP A 105 -3.71 2.28 -12.09
N SER A 106 -4.07 3.54 -12.33
CA SER A 106 -5.37 4.05 -11.89
C SER A 106 -6.48 3.60 -12.86
N GLN A 107 -6.84 2.32 -12.80
CA GLN A 107 -8.18 1.92 -13.18
C GLN A 107 -9.18 2.80 -12.42
N PRO A 108 -10.28 3.25 -13.07
CA PRO A 108 -11.28 4.07 -12.38
C PRO A 108 -11.76 3.35 -11.12
N PRO A 109 -12.00 4.08 -10.01
CA PRO A 109 -12.42 3.47 -8.76
C PRO A 109 -13.75 2.75 -8.95
N ILE A 110 -13.85 1.55 -8.39
CA ILE A 110 -15.12 0.81 -8.34
C ILE A 110 -15.99 1.46 -7.26
N VAL A 111 -17.13 2.00 -7.67
CA VAL A 111 -18.09 2.65 -6.76
C VAL A 111 -19.41 1.88 -6.74
N TRP A 112 -20.03 1.79 -5.57
CA TRP A 112 -21.36 1.21 -5.43
C TRP A 112 -22.43 2.24 -5.78
N THR A 113 -23.24 1.93 -6.78
CA THR A 113 -24.32 2.82 -7.27
C THR A 113 -25.71 2.36 -6.83
N GLY A 114 -25.82 1.19 -6.19
CA GLY A 114 -27.06 0.69 -5.62
C GLY A 114 -27.45 1.39 -4.30
N LYS A 115 -28.64 1.07 -3.78
CA LYS A 115 -29.08 1.57 -2.47
C LYS A 115 -28.20 0.99 -1.34
N VAL A 116 -27.98 1.77 -0.28
CA VAL A 116 -27.28 1.31 0.94
C VAL A 116 -27.89 0.01 1.48
N VAL A 117 -29.22 -0.08 1.52
CA VAL A 117 -29.91 -1.26 2.03
C VAL A 117 -29.66 -2.52 1.20
N HIS A 118 -29.40 -2.39 -0.12
CA HIS A 118 -29.03 -3.51 -0.98
C HIS A 118 -27.65 -4.05 -0.62
N LEU A 119 -26.67 -3.13 -0.46
CA LEU A 119 -25.33 -3.51 -0.03
C LEU A 119 -25.35 -4.15 1.37
N MET A 120 -26.14 -3.60 2.30
CA MET A 120 -26.30 -4.18 3.62
C MET A 120 -26.92 -5.58 3.58
N GLU A 121 -27.90 -5.82 2.70
CA GLU A 121 -28.49 -7.15 2.53
C GLU A 121 -27.45 -8.19 2.11
N PHE A 122 -26.58 -7.84 1.15
CA PHE A 122 -25.44 -8.67 0.74
C PHE A 122 -24.45 -8.92 1.89
N ILE A 123 -24.10 -7.87 2.64
CA ILE A 123 -23.18 -7.95 3.78
C ILE A 123 -23.74 -8.89 4.85
N TYR A 124 -25.00 -8.71 5.27
CA TYR A 124 -25.63 -9.56 6.29
C TYR A 124 -25.79 -11.01 5.82
N GLY A 125 -26.14 -11.23 4.55
CA GLY A 125 -26.21 -12.59 3.98
C GLY A 125 -24.86 -13.29 4.06
N SER A 126 -23.79 -12.60 3.65
CA SER A 126 -22.42 -13.14 3.68
C SER A 126 -21.89 -13.34 5.10
N ASP A 127 -22.19 -12.43 6.03
CA ASP A 127 -21.83 -12.54 7.45
C ASP A 127 -22.55 -13.70 8.14
N THR A 128 -23.83 -13.93 7.82
CA THR A 128 -24.61 -15.06 8.33
C THR A 128 -23.97 -16.40 7.94
N LEU A 129 -23.40 -16.46 6.73
CA LEU A 129 -22.64 -17.62 6.24
C LEU A 129 -21.20 -17.68 6.77
N LYS A 130 -20.77 -16.71 7.59
CA LYS A 130 -19.41 -16.63 8.16
C LYS A 130 -18.29 -16.49 7.11
N ASN A 131 -18.61 -15.88 5.97
CA ASN A 131 -17.67 -15.69 4.87
C ASN A 131 -16.54 -14.69 5.16
N PHE A 132 -16.67 -13.87 6.21
CA PHE A 132 -15.67 -12.85 6.54
C PHE A 132 -14.75 -13.31 7.67
N ASN A 133 -13.45 -13.42 7.37
CA ASN A 133 -12.39 -13.74 8.33
C ASN A 133 -12.69 -14.98 9.19
N ASP A 134 -13.12 -16.08 8.55
CA ASP A 134 -13.55 -17.31 9.24
C ASP A 134 -14.65 -17.07 10.28
N GLY A 135 -15.55 -16.12 10.02
CA GLY A 135 -16.63 -15.74 10.92
C GLY A 135 -16.21 -14.85 12.10
N LYS A 136 -14.98 -14.35 12.13
CA LYS A 136 -14.44 -13.53 13.23
C LYS A 136 -14.68 -12.03 13.05
N ALA A 137 -15.02 -11.59 11.83
CA ALA A 137 -15.31 -10.19 11.58
C ALA A 137 -16.70 -9.82 12.12
N THR A 138 -16.82 -8.63 12.70
CA THR A 138 -18.11 -8.07 13.09
C THR A 138 -18.78 -7.35 11.92
N ILE A 139 -20.12 -7.29 11.92
CA ILE A 139 -20.89 -6.51 10.94
C ILE A 139 -20.39 -5.07 10.82
N LYS A 140 -20.01 -4.43 11.93
CA LYS A 140 -19.53 -3.04 11.93
C LYS A 140 -18.21 -2.90 11.19
N GLU A 141 -17.27 -3.81 11.42
CA GLU A 141 -15.98 -3.83 10.72
C GLU A 141 -16.16 -4.07 9.23
N VAL A 142 -16.97 -5.07 8.87
CA VAL A 142 -17.26 -5.39 7.47
C VAL A 142 -17.96 -4.22 6.78
N SER A 143 -18.97 -3.61 7.41
CA SER A 143 -19.69 -2.46 6.85
C SER A 143 -18.76 -1.26 6.64
N ALA A 144 -17.90 -0.94 7.61
CA ALA A 144 -16.93 0.15 7.47
C ALA A 144 -15.93 -0.12 6.33
N TYR A 145 -15.49 -1.38 6.18
CA TYR A 145 -14.62 -1.78 5.09
C TYR A 145 -15.28 -1.59 3.71
N PHE A 146 -16.48 -2.14 3.52
CA PHE A 146 -17.23 -1.99 2.25
C PHE A 146 -17.60 -0.53 1.97
N SER A 147 -17.91 0.25 3.01
CA SER A 147 -18.19 1.69 2.88
C SER A 147 -17.00 2.45 2.28
N LYS A 148 -15.78 2.19 2.78
CA LYS A 148 -14.54 2.77 2.24
C LYS A 148 -14.24 2.23 0.84
N MET A 149 -14.28 0.90 0.67
CA MET A 149 -13.89 0.21 -0.56
C MET A 149 -14.77 0.63 -1.76
N LEU A 150 -16.07 0.80 -1.53
CA LEU A 150 -17.05 1.05 -2.60
C LEU A 150 -17.52 2.51 -2.66
N GLY A 151 -16.94 3.40 -1.87
CA GLY A 151 -17.27 4.83 -1.89
C GLY A 151 -18.74 5.15 -1.54
N ILE A 152 -19.35 4.37 -0.64
CA ILE A 152 -20.75 4.56 -0.20
C ILE A 152 -20.83 4.71 1.32
N GLU A 153 -21.62 5.65 1.81
CA GLU A 153 -21.77 5.90 3.24
C GLU A 153 -22.81 4.95 3.87
N ILE A 154 -22.36 4.12 4.82
CA ILE A 154 -23.23 3.24 5.62
C ILE A 154 -23.32 3.80 7.04
N LYS A 155 -24.34 4.62 7.30
CA LYS A 155 -24.52 5.31 8.61
C LYS A 155 -25.00 4.38 9.71
N ASP A 156 -25.96 3.52 9.40
CA ASP A 156 -26.62 2.66 10.39
C ASP A 156 -26.81 1.22 9.86
N PRO A 157 -25.77 0.37 10.01
CA PRO A 157 -25.85 -1.04 9.63
C PRO A 157 -26.96 -1.80 10.36
N SER A 158 -27.23 -1.47 11.64
CA SER A 158 -28.21 -2.17 12.46
C SER A 158 -29.64 -1.80 12.07
N GLY A 159 -29.93 -0.52 11.86
CA GLY A 159 -31.23 -0.07 11.37
C GLY A 159 -31.54 -0.58 9.97
N CYS A 160 -30.54 -0.71 9.09
CA CYS A 160 -30.73 -1.38 7.81
C CYS A 160 -31.24 -2.83 7.98
N TYR A 161 -30.75 -3.56 8.96
CA TYR A 161 -31.22 -4.92 9.25
C TYR A 161 -32.64 -4.97 9.82
N VAL A 162 -32.97 -4.05 10.71
CA VAL A 162 -34.36 -3.89 11.20
C VAL A 162 -35.30 -3.61 10.03
N ASN A 163 -34.94 -2.64 9.18
CA ASN A 163 -35.73 -2.29 7.99
C ASN A 163 -35.93 -3.49 7.05
N MET A 164 -34.91 -4.34 6.88
CA MET A 164 -35.02 -5.58 6.09
C MET A 164 -36.00 -6.57 6.72
N ARG A 165 -35.91 -6.77 8.05
CA ARG A 165 -36.78 -7.69 8.79
C ARG A 165 -38.25 -7.27 8.80
N GLU A 166 -38.52 -5.97 8.76
CA GLU A 166 -39.86 -5.37 8.84
C GLU A 166 -40.53 -5.17 7.47
N ARG A 167 -39.87 -5.52 6.35
CA ARG A 167 -40.50 -5.45 5.01
C ARG A 167 -41.74 -6.33 4.95
N VAL A 168 -42.86 -5.75 4.52
CA VAL A 168 -44.15 -6.43 4.26
C VAL A 168 -44.22 -6.98 2.82
N GLN A 169 -43.13 -6.89 2.07
CA GLN A 169 -43.03 -7.43 0.72
C GLN A 169 -43.01 -8.97 0.73
N GLU A 170 -43.23 -9.57 -0.45
CA GLU A 170 -43.21 -11.03 -0.65
C GLU A 170 -41.90 -11.68 -0.17
N SER A 171 -40.77 -10.95 -0.24
CA SER A 171 -39.49 -11.37 0.33
C SER A 171 -38.83 -10.28 1.16
N ARG A 172 -38.33 -10.68 2.35
CA ARG A 172 -37.48 -9.85 3.22
C ARG A 172 -36.06 -9.67 2.65
N THR A 173 -35.65 -10.57 1.76
CA THR A 173 -34.34 -10.59 1.08
C THR A 173 -34.47 -10.27 -0.40
N THR A 174 -35.21 -9.20 -0.70
CA THR A 174 -35.58 -8.77 -2.05
C THR A 174 -34.37 -8.55 -2.97
N TYR A 175 -33.26 -8.03 -2.45
CA TYR A 175 -32.08 -7.75 -3.26
C TYR A 175 -31.31 -9.03 -3.58
N ILE A 176 -31.16 -9.94 -2.62
CA ILE A 176 -30.53 -11.25 -2.86
C ILE A 176 -31.35 -12.07 -3.86
N ASP A 177 -32.68 -12.07 -3.75
CA ASP A 177 -33.54 -12.74 -4.73
C ASP A 177 -33.37 -12.16 -6.14
N SER A 178 -33.39 -10.82 -6.25
CA SER A 178 -33.13 -10.12 -7.52
C SER A 178 -31.73 -10.44 -8.08
N MET A 179 -30.71 -10.52 -7.24
CA MET A 179 -29.34 -10.88 -7.66
C MET A 179 -29.26 -12.31 -8.18
N ARG A 180 -29.91 -13.27 -7.49
CA ARG A 180 -29.99 -14.67 -7.92
C ARG A 180 -30.62 -14.75 -9.31
N ASP A 181 -31.81 -14.16 -9.46
CA ASP A 181 -32.59 -14.27 -10.70
C ASP A 181 -31.84 -13.62 -11.87
N ALA A 182 -31.24 -12.44 -11.66
CA ALA A 182 -30.43 -11.77 -12.69
C ALA A 182 -29.17 -12.56 -13.09
N LEU A 183 -28.54 -13.24 -12.14
CA LEU A 183 -27.36 -14.07 -12.42
C LEU A 183 -27.73 -15.33 -13.20
N LEU A 184 -28.82 -16.01 -12.82
CA LEU A 184 -29.34 -17.17 -13.56
C LEU A 184 -29.71 -16.80 -14.99
N GLU A 185 -30.44 -15.68 -15.20
CA GLU A 185 -30.80 -15.21 -16.54
C GLU A 185 -29.56 -14.91 -17.40
N ARG A 186 -28.49 -14.36 -16.79
CA ARG A 186 -27.22 -14.14 -17.49
C ARG A 186 -26.57 -15.46 -17.91
N MET A 187 -26.55 -16.45 -17.03
CA MET A 187 -25.99 -17.78 -17.32
C MET A 187 -26.74 -18.45 -18.47
N ASP A 188 -28.08 -18.47 -18.43
CA ASP A 188 -28.92 -19.03 -19.49
C ASP A 188 -28.64 -18.37 -20.85
N LYS A 189 -28.55 -17.04 -20.88
CA LYS A 189 -28.22 -16.28 -22.11
C LYS A 189 -26.84 -16.63 -22.66
N ASP A 190 -25.85 -16.82 -21.80
CA ASP A 190 -24.49 -17.16 -22.21
C ASP A 190 -24.42 -18.62 -22.70
N ASP A 191 -25.12 -19.55 -22.07
CA ASP A 191 -25.24 -20.95 -22.51
C ASP A 191 -25.96 -21.07 -23.86
N GLU A 192 -27.04 -20.33 -24.08
CA GLU A 192 -27.71 -20.26 -25.39
C GLU A 192 -26.79 -19.71 -26.49
N ARG A 193 -25.95 -18.72 -26.18
CA ARG A 193 -24.96 -18.18 -27.13
C ARG A 193 -23.91 -19.21 -27.48
N LEU A 194 -23.44 -19.98 -26.49
CA LEU A 194 -22.48 -21.06 -26.71
C LEU A 194 -23.08 -22.19 -27.55
N TYR A 195 -24.32 -22.60 -27.28
CA TYR A 195 -25.02 -23.60 -28.07
C TYR A 195 -25.16 -23.17 -29.53
N ARG A 196 -25.56 -21.90 -29.77
CA ARG A 196 -25.67 -21.33 -31.13
C ARG A 196 -24.35 -21.26 -31.88
N ARG A 197 -23.21 -21.10 -31.19
CA ARG A 197 -21.87 -21.08 -31.81
C ARG A 197 -21.33 -22.47 -32.18
N LYS A 198 -21.87 -23.53 -31.56
CA LYS A 198 -21.46 -24.93 -31.79
C LYS A 198 -22.30 -25.64 -32.86
N LYS A 199 -23.35 -24.99 -33.35
CA LYS A 199 -24.20 -25.45 -34.44
C LYS A 199 -23.76 -24.81 -35.75
#